data_AF-A0A9J7M0I8-F1
#
_entry.id   AF-A0A9J7M0I8-F1
#
_cell.length_a   1.000
_cell.length_b   1.000
_cell.length_c   1.000
_cell.angle_alpha   90.00
_cell.angle_beta   90.00
_cell.angle_gamma   90.00
#
_symmetry.space_group_name_H-M   'P 1'
#
loop_
_entity.id
_entity.type
_entity.pdbx_description
1 polymer ?
#
loop_
_entity_poly.entity_id
_entity_poly.type
_entity_poly.pdbx_seq_one_letter_code
_entity_poly.pdbx_strand_id
1 'polypeptide(L)'
;MGRMWQLFVKGINGKSILVDIHQDATVDELIDKISEKNKIPPTTQRVIFAGKQLEYGQGKHLTDYKIQNNSTLFVVLRLRGGSGTSPPPKQLDDDVETTEAPDMISWEDDPSIPRAKMSCGHAITPGSLTTYGESLLSEGKYVFKCPYVSPSGKRCRKEWHYSEVRRIAVLTEDEKKQFETQISDNYLLKGMGIQECPKCRSYCERSNKDKRVVCPFCSASDGVEYHFCWHCLRKWVGGGAEQCGNDDCSGEDPRLKILRDCEKKTIVKVVGCPSIRACLKCGMLIEHEEACKHMTCTTYSQMFCFICLKPAQNGSYQCGSYNSPCKIADVQKTIPGDN
;
A
#
# COMPACT_ATOMS: atom_id res chain seq x y z
N MET A 1 -21.95 40.20 11.72
CA MET A 1 -20.74 39.36 11.64
C MET A 1 -21.17 37.93 11.92
N GLY A 2 -21.20 37.07 10.91
CA GLY A 2 -21.68 35.70 11.08
C GLY A 2 -20.68 34.82 11.81
N ARG A 3 -21.18 33.72 12.39
CA ARG A 3 -20.39 32.79 13.20
C ARG A 3 -19.67 31.79 12.29
N MET A 4 -18.41 31.52 12.58
CA MET A 4 -17.66 30.41 11.96
C MET A 4 -18.10 29.08 12.59
N TRP A 5 -18.36 28.09 11.76
CA TRP A 5 -18.65 26.71 12.13
C TRP A 5 -17.45 25.82 11.85
N GLN A 6 -17.31 24.79 12.66
CA GLN A 6 -16.34 23.72 12.49
C GLN A 6 -17.10 22.45 12.12
N LEU A 7 -16.84 21.93 10.93
CA LEU A 7 -17.44 20.70 10.44
C LEU A 7 -16.41 19.59 10.44
N PHE A 8 -16.82 18.40 10.88
CA PHE A 8 -16.00 17.20 10.81
C PHE A 8 -16.29 16.50 9.50
N VAL A 9 -15.26 16.22 8.72
CA VAL A 9 -15.41 15.55 7.43
C VAL A 9 -14.59 14.27 7.45
N LYS A 10 -15.27 13.13 7.43
CA LYS A 10 -14.66 11.80 7.41
C LYS A 10 -14.37 11.39 5.96
N GLY A 11 -13.09 11.30 5.63
CA GLY A 11 -12.62 10.86 4.31
C GLY A 11 -12.72 9.35 4.11
N ILE A 12 -12.55 8.92 2.84
CA ILE A 12 -12.48 7.52 2.40
C ILE A 12 -11.37 6.70 3.07
N ASN A 13 -10.33 7.36 3.57
CA ASN A 13 -9.20 6.77 4.30
C ASN A 13 -9.45 6.67 5.81
N GLY A 14 -10.68 6.95 6.28
CA GLY A 14 -11.03 6.97 7.70
C GLY A 14 -10.49 8.17 8.49
N LYS A 15 -9.73 9.08 7.85
CA LYS A 15 -9.21 10.30 8.47
C LYS A 15 -10.31 11.35 8.55
N SER A 16 -10.53 11.90 9.74
CA SER A 16 -11.39 13.07 9.94
C SER A 16 -10.57 14.35 9.72
N ILE A 17 -11.00 15.20 8.81
CA ILE A 17 -10.48 16.57 8.69
C ILE A 17 -11.48 17.56 9.27
N LEU A 18 -10.97 18.66 9.82
CA LEU A 18 -11.79 19.76 10.32
C LEU A 18 -11.85 20.87 9.27
N VAL A 19 -13.06 21.33 8.97
CA VAL A 19 -13.34 22.37 8.00
C VAL A 19 -13.99 23.55 8.69
N ASP A 20 -13.29 24.68 8.72
CA ASP A 20 -13.81 25.94 9.20
C ASP A 20 -14.58 26.65 8.07
N ILE A 21 -15.87 26.87 8.27
CA ILE A 21 -16.76 27.46 7.26
C ILE A 21 -17.76 28.45 7.89
N HIS A 22 -18.17 29.45 7.12
CA HIS A 22 -19.15 30.43 7.59
C HIS A 22 -20.55 29.79 7.71
N GLN A 23 -21.34 30.18 8.71
CA GLN A 23 -22.69 29.62 8.93
C GLN A 23 -23.63 29.77 7.72
N ASP A 24 -23.49 30.86 6.97
CA ASP A 24 -24.33 31.20 5.82
C ASP A 24 -23.75 30.67 4.49
N ALA A 25 -22.67 29.88 4.57
CA ALA A 25 -21.99 29.35 3.40
C ALA A 25 -22.89 28.44 2.56
N THR A 26 -22.53 28.31 1.30
CA THR A 26 -23.17 27.37 0.39
C THR A 26 -22.56 25.97 0.50
N VAL A 27 -23.27 24.98 -0.03
CA VAL A 27 -22.76 23.63 -0.22
C VAL A 27 -21.51 23.63 -1.11
N ASP A 28 -21.47 24.50 -2.12
CA ASP A 28 -20.38 24.58 -3.08
C ASP A 28 -19.09 25.04 -2.38
N GLU A 29 -19.17 26.09 -1.58
CA GLU A 29 -18.06 26.59 -0.75
C GLU A 29 -17.54 25.54 0.24
N LEU A 30 -18.43 24.70 0.79
CA LEU A 30 -18.04 23.59 1.66
C LEU A 30 -17.27 22.51 0.87
N ILE A 31 -17.78 22.10 -0.28
CA ILE A 31 -17.15 21.07 -1.11
C ILE A 31 -15.80 21.54 -1.64
N ASP A 32 -15.66 22.81 -2.01
CA ASP A 32 -14.38 23.39 -2.44
C ASP A 32 -13.34 23.35 -1.31
N LYS A 33 -13.71 23.78 -0.10
CA LYS A 33 -12.82 23.70 1.08
C LYS A 33 -12.43 22.27 1.44
N ILE A 34 -13.34 21.33 1.28
CA ILE A 34 -13.05 19.89 1.47
C ILE A 34 -12.03 19.44 0.42
N SER A 35 -12.25 19.81 -0.86
CA SER A 35 -11.37 19.50 -1.99
C SER A 35 -9.95 20.03 -1.80
N GLU A 36 -9.81 21.28 -1.35
CA GLU A 36 -8.51 21.90 -1.08
C GLU A 36 -7.72 21.17 0.00
N LYS A 37 -8.41 20.66 1.02
CA LYS A 37 -7.80 19.96 2.17
C LYS A 37 -7.47 18.50 1.87
N ASN A 38 -8.30 17.79 1.11
CA ASN A 38 -8.08 16.38 0.79
C ASN A 38 -7.37 16.16 -0.55
N LYS A 39 -7.20 17.21 -1.37
CA LYS A 39 -6.61 17.16 -2.73
C LYS A 39 -7.42 16.32 -3.72
N ILE A 40 -8.73 16.17 -3.50
CA ILE A 40 -9.66 15.42 -4.35
C ILE A 40 -10.64 16.42 -5.01
N PRO A 41 -10.74 16.48 -6.35
CA PRO A 41 -11.64 17.39 -7.05
C PRO A 41 -13.13 17.25 -6.64
N PRO A 42 -13.93 18.34 -6.63
CA PRO A 42 -15.38 18.29 -6.34
C PRO A 42 -16.15 17.27 -7.19
N THR A 43 -15.73 17.10 -8.45
CA THR A 43 -16.39 16.21 -9.41
C THR A 43 -16.15 14.71 -9.16
N THR A 44 -15.12 14.37 -8.37
CA THR A 44 -14.73 12.99 -8.07
C THR A 44 -15.11 12.55 -6.66
N GLN A 45 -15.63 13.45 -5.83
CA GLN A 45 -16.12 13.14 -4.48
C GLN A 45 -17.62 13.35 -4.32
N ARG A 46 -18.24 12.56 -3.44
CA ARG A 46 -19.60 12.76 -2.94
C ARG A 46 -19.49 13.10 -1.45
N VAL A 47 -20.07 14.23 -1.07
CA VAL A 47 -20.21 14.60 0.34
C VAL A 47 -21.59 14.17 0.81
N ILE A 48 -21.65 13.41 1.90
CA ILE A 48 -22.88 12.82 2.45
C ILE A 48 -23.08 13.33 3.87
N PHE A 49 -24.29 13.79 4.17
CA PHE A 49 -24.72 14.18 5.51
C PHE A 49 -26.09 13.58 5.83
N ALA A 50 -26.22 12.92 6.99
CA ALA A 50 -27.45 12.25 7.43
C ALA A 50 -28.08 11.32 6.36
N GLY A 51 -27.25 10.60 5.61
CA GLY A 51 -27.67 9.71 4.53
C GLY A 51 -28.08 10.40 3.22
N LYS A 52 -27.99 11.74 3.14
CA LYS A 52 -28.25 12.51 1.92
C LYS A 52 -26.96 12.98 1.28
N GLN A 53 -26.85 12.83 -0.03
CA GLN A 53 -25.76 13.41 -0.80
C GLN A 53 -25.99 14.92 -0.96
N LEU A 54 -24.93 15.71 -0.72
CA LEU A 54 -24.91 17.13 -1.02
C LEU A 54 -24.57 17.31 -2.50
N GLU A 55 -25.33 18.14 -3.20
CA GLU A 55 -25.18 18.39 -4.64
C GLU A 55 -24.45 19.69 -4.90
N TYR A 56 -23.32 19.59 -5.61
CA TYR A 56 -22.50 20.74 -6.05
C TYR A 56 -23.16 21.45 -7.25
N GLY A 57 -23.21 22.78 -7.23
CA GLY A 57 -23.73 23.64 -8.29
C GLY A 57 -25.22 23.98 -8.19
N GLN A 58 -25.87 23.69 -7.07
CA GLN A 58 -27.29 24.03 -6.84
C GLN A 58 -27.51 25.35 -6.09
N GLY A 59 -26.45 26.00 -5.60
CA GLY A 59 -26.56 27.26 -4.85
C GLY A 59 -27.32 27.14 -3.52
N LYS A 60 -27.46 25.92 -2.96
CA LYS A 60 -28.11 25.68 -1.68
C LYS A 60 -27.19 26.02 -0.50
N HIS A 61 -27.77 26.50 0.59
CA HIS A 61 -27.06 26.80 1.82
C HIS A 61 -26.92 25.58 2.73
N LEU A 62 -25.94 25.59 3.63
CA LEU A 62 -25.76 24.51 4.61
C LEU A 62 -26.99 24.29 5.50
N THR A 63 -27.69 25.38 5.83
CA THR A 63 -28.92 25.38 6.63
C THR A 63 -30.07 24.64 5.94
N ASP A 64 -30.14 24.63 4.61
CA ASP A 64 -31.15 23.89 3.84
C ASP A 64 -31.04 22.37 4.07
N TYR A 65 -29.83 21.89 4.35
CA TYR A 65 -29.54 20.49 4.69
C TYR A 65 -29.55 20.23 6.20
N LYS A 66 -29.94 21.22 7.01
CA LYS A 66 -29.89 21.18 8.48
C LYS A 66 -28.49 20.86 9.02
N ILE A 67 -27.44 21.22 8.27
CA ILE A 67 -26.06 21.13 8.73
C ILE A 67 -25.87 22.22 9.78
N GLN A 68 -25.26 21.86 10.90
CA GLN A 68 -24.99 22.74 12.04
C GLN A 68 -23.51 22.68 12.42
N ASN A 69 -23.07 23.60 13.27
CA ASN A 69 -21.75 23.54 13.88
C ASN A 69 -21.49 22.14 14.51
N ASN A 70 -20.27 21.62 14.36
CA ASN A 70 -19.83 20.29 14.78
C ASN A 70 -20.52 19.11 14.06
N SER A 71 -21.23 19.34 12.97
CA SER A 71 -21.80 18.25 12.17
C SER A 71 -20.70 17.39 11.55
N THR A 72 -20.96 16.08 11.44
CA THR A 72 -20.06 15.13 10.78
C THR A 72 -20.60 14.77 9.39
N LEU A 73 -19.82 15.06 8.37
CA LEU A 73 -20.04 14.69 6.97
C LEU A 73 -19.12 13.55 6.57
N PHE A 74 -19.51 12.80 5.56
CA PHE A 74 -18.74 11.69 5.00
C PHE A 74 -18.39 12.01 3.56
N VAL A 75 -17.13 11.85 3.20
CA VAL A 75 -16.65 11.95 1.82
C VAL A 75 -16.45 10.54 1.30
N VAL A 76 -17.16 10.20 0.24
CA VAL A 76 -16.96 8.96 -0.52
C VAL A 76 -16.54 9.31 -1.93
N LEU A 77 -15.73 8.48 -2.59
CA LEU A 77 -15.40 8.74 -3.99
C LEU A 77 -16.60 8.43 -4.87
N ARG A 78 -16.86 9.34 -5.81
CA ARG A 78 -17.71 9.04 -6.96
C ARG A 78 -16.86 8.20 -7.90
N LEU A 79 -17.05 6.88 -7.86
CA LEU A 79 -16.68 6.05 -8.99
C LEU A 79 -17.57 6.47 -10.17
N ARG A 80 -16.96 7.01 -11.23
CA ARG A 80 -17.70 7.33 -12.45
C ARG A 80 -18.12 6.00 -13.09
N GLY A 81 -19.40 5.65 -12.96
CA GLY A 81 -20.09 4.91 -14.01
C GLY A 81 -20.04 5.76 -15.29
N GLY A 82 -19.77 5.12 -16.42
CA GLY A 82 -19.20 5.75 -17.62
C GLY A 82 -19.92 6.94 -18.27
N SER A 83 -19.18 7.52 -19.23
CA SER A 83 -19.43 8.65 -20.16
C SER A 83 -19.09 10.06 -19.64
N GLY A 84 -18.28 10.90 -20.32
CA GLY A 84 -17.70 10.81 -21.67
C GLY A 84 -16.33 11.49 -21.74
N THR A 85 -15.31 10.62 -21.75
CA THR A 85 -13.95 10.69 -22.32
C THR A 85 -13.11 9.70 -21.52
N SER A 86 -13.52 8.43 -21.55
CA SER A 86 -12.65 7.36 -21.05
C SER A 86 -11.39 7.37 -21.92
N PRO A 87 -10.18 7.38 -21.32
CA PRO A 87 -9.04 6.79 -22.00
C PRO A 87 -9.48 5.39 -22.48
N PRO A 88 -9.06 4.94 -23.66
CA PRO A 88 -9.47 3.64 -24.16
C PRO A 88 -9.28 2.59 -23.06
N PRO A 89 -10.25 1.67 -22.84
CA PRO A 89 -10.09 0.61 -21.87
C PRO A 89 -8.74 -0.05 -22.13
N LYS A 90 -7.93 -0.20 -21.07
CA LYS A 90 -6.63 -0.84 -21.18
C LYS A 90 -6.88 -2.20 -21.83
N GLN A 91 -6.42 -2.37 -23.07
CA GLN A 91 -6.36 -3.69 -23.67
C GLN A 91 -5.47 -4.51 -22.77
N LEU A 92 -6.04 -5.53 -22.14
CA LEU A 92 -5.26 -6.50 -21.41
C LEU A 92 -4.33 -7.17 -22.42
N ASP A 93 -3.08 -7.39 -22.03
CA ASP A 93 -2.14 -8.15 -22.85
C ASP A 93 -2.76 -9.53 -23.16
N ASP A 94 -2.51 -10.07 -24.36
CA ASP A 94 -3.14 -11.31 -24.85
C ASP A 94 -2.92 -12.52 -23.93
N ASP A 95 -1.91 -12.47 -23.06
CA ASP A 95 -1.52 -13.51 -22.12
C ASP A 95 -2.15 -13.35 -20.72
N VAL A 96 -2.94 -12.30 -20.48
CA VAL A 96 -3.72 -12.16 -19.25
C VAL A 96 -4.95 -13.07 -19.34
N GLU A 97 -5.00 -14.11 -18.51
CA GLU A 97 -6.17 -14.98 -18.42
C GLU A 97 -7.40 -14.17 -17.96
N THR A 98 -8.46 -14.16 -18.76
CA THR A 98 -9.73 -13.50 -18.44
C THR A 98 -10.77 -14.50 -17.93
N THR A 99 -11.80 -13.98 -17.25
CA THR A 99 -12.87 -14.82 -16.71
C THR A 99 -14.21 -14.09 -16.68
N GLU A 100 -15.29 -14.86 -16.87
CA GLU A 100 -16.68 -14.40 -16.73
C GLU A 100 -17.17 -14.32 -15.28
N ALA A 101 -16.35 -14.75 -14.32
CA ALA A 101 -16.70 -14.60 -12.91
C ALA A 101 -16.79 -13.10 -12.55
N PRO A 102 -17.71 -12.70 -11.65
CA PRO A 102 -17.91 -11.30 -11.29
C PRO A 102 -16.68 -10.70 -10.61
N ASP A 103 -16.49 -9.39 -10.79
CA ASP A 103 -15.43 -8.63 -10.11
C ASP A 103 -15.51 -8.84 -8.59
N MET A 104 -14.39 -9.24 -7.97
CA MET A 104 -14.36 -9.58 -6.55
C MET A 104 -14.60 -8.42 -5.58
N ILE A 105 -14.54 -7.17 -6.06
CA ILE A 105 -14.75 -5.94 -5.27
C ILE A 105 -16.10 -5.32 -5.62
N SER A 106 -16.33 -5.02 -6.90
CA SER A 106 -17.53 -4.32 -7.35
C SER A 106 -18.71 -5.25 -7.61
N TRP A 107 -18.48 -6.57 -7.69
CA TRP A 107 -19.44 -7.57 -8.15
C TRP A 107 -19.94 -7.33 -9.58
N GLU A 108 -19.21 -6.52 -10.36
CA GLU A 108 -19.49 -6.25 -11.77
C GLU A 108 -19.37 -7.52 -12.61
N ASP A 109 -20.46 -7.87 -13.31
CA ASP A 109 -20.59 -9.07 -14.13
C ASP A 109 -20.91 -8.76 -15.60
N ASP A 110 -20.88 -7.48 -16.02
CA ASP A 110 -21.07 -7.10 -17.43
C ASP A 110 -20.08 -7.84 -18.35
N PRO A 111 -20.54 -8.68 -19.30
CA PRO A 111 -19.68 -9.48 -20.18
C PRO A 111 -18.86 -8.62 -21.16
N SER A 112 -19.22 -7.35 -21.35
CA SER A 112 -18.44 -6.42 -22.18
C SER A 112 -17.19 -5.88 -21.47
N ILE A 113 -17.08 -6.08 -20.16
CA ILE A 113 -15.95 -5.60 -19.35
C ILE A 113 -15.03 -6.78 -19.02
N PRO A 114 -13.83 -6.86 -19.62
CA PRO A 114 -12.92 -7.96 -19.36
C PRO A 114 -12.38 -7.90 -17.92
N ARG A 115 -12.43 -9.06 -17.24
CA ARG A 115 -11.91 -9.24 -15.88
C ARG A 115 -10.72 -10.17 -15.93
N ALA A 116 -9.62 -9.75 -15.32
CA ALA A 116 -8.45 -10.59 -15.18
C ALA A 116 -8.66 -11.61 -14.07
N LYS A 117 -8.23 -12.84 -14.31
CA LYS A 117 -8.18 -13.91 -13.31
C LYS A 117 -6.83 -13.84 -12.61
N MET A 118 -6.84 -13.39 -11.36
CA MET A 118 -5.62 -13.31 -10.54
C MET A 118 -5.08 -14.71 -10.23
N SER A 119 -3.81 -14.80 -9.83
CA SER A 119 -3.10 -16.02 -9.40
C SER A 119 -3.74 -16.74 -8.20
N CYS A 120 -4.68 -16.09 -7.52
CA CYS A 120 -5.52 -16.68 -6.47
C CYS A 120 -6.82 -17.32 -6.99
N GLY A 121 -7.10 -17.22 -8.28
CA GLY A 121 -8.31 -17.71 -8.95
C GLY A 121 -9.50 -16.77 -8.91
N HIS A 122 -9.37 -15.55 -8.36
CA HIS A 122 -10.47 -14.58 -8.27
C HIS A 122 -10.40 -13.55 -9.39
N ALA A 123 -11.57 -13.13 -9.87
CA ALA A 123 -11.73 -12.19 -10.96
C ALA A 123 -11.70 -10.74 -10.47
N ILE A 124 -11.05 -9.85 -11.21
CA ILE A 124 -11.07 -8.40 -10.94
C ILE A 124 -10.92 -7.62 -12.23
N THR A 125 -11.62 -6.50 -12.33
CA THR A 125 -11.42 -5.56 -13.43
C THR A 125 -10.12 -4.78 -13.22
N PRO A 126 -9.45 -4.36 -14.31
CA PRO A 126 -8.28 -3.49 -14.25
C PRO A 126 -8.48 -2.23 -13.39
N GLY A 127 -9.66 -1.61 -13.50
CA GLY A 127 -10.01 -0.40 -12.73
C GLY A 127 -10.12 -0.68 -11.23
N SER A 128 -10.86 -1.73 -10.85
CA SER A 128 -10.97 -2.15 -9.44
C SER A 128 -9.61 -2.48 -8.83
N LEU A 129 -8.72 -3.11 -9.60
CA LEU A 129 -7.36 -3.42 -9.14
C LEU A 129 -6.51 -2.16 -8.93
N THR A 130 -6.56 -1.19 -9.84
CA THR A 130 -5.87 0.10 -9.68
C THR A 130 -6.31 0.80 -8.40
N THR A 131 -7.61 1.01 -8.24
CA THR A 131 -8.16 1.72 -7.08
C THR A 131 -7.86 1.00 -5.76
N TYR A 132 -7.92 -0.34 -5.77
CA TYR A 132 -7.53 -1.13 -4.61
C TYR A 132 -6.04 -0.96 -4.29
N GLY A 133 -5.18 -0.99 -5.31
CA GLY A 133 -3.74 -0.80 -5.15
C GLY A 133 -3.41 0.58 -4.57
N GLU A 134 -4.00 1.65 -5.12
CA GLU A 134 -3.87 3.02 -4.62
C GLU A 134 -4.29 3.13 -3.14
N SER A 135 -5.42 2.50 -2.78
CA SER A 135 -5.89 2.47 -1.39
C SER A 135 -4.84 1.82 -0.49
N LEU A 136 -4.29 0.66 -0.87
CA LEU A 136 -3.27 -0.03 -0.07
C LEU A 136 -2.01 0.84 0.12
N LEU A 137 -1.52 1.48 -0.95
CA LEU A 137 -0.33 2.32 -0.87
C LEU A 137 -0.57 3.60 -0.07
N SER A 138 -1.74 4.22 -0.20
CA SER A 138 -2.10 5.37 0.63
C SER A 138 -2.28 5.01 2.12
N GLU A 139 -2.61 3.75 2.41
CA GLU A 139 -2.64 3.17 3.77
C GLU A 139 -1.25 2.78 4.30
N GLY A 140 -0.16 3.12 3.60
CA GLY A 140 1.20 2.77 4.04
C GLY A 140 1.56 1.30 3.84
N LYS A 141 0.73 0.53 3.12
CA LYS A 141 1.03 -0.87 2.78
C LYS A 141 1.87 -0.92 1.52
N TYR A 142 2.59 -2.02 1.35
CA TYR A 142 3.41 -2.30 0.16
C TYR A 142 3.26 -3.76 -0.31
N VAL A 143 2.38 -4.52 0.35
CA VAL A 143 2.07 -5.92 0.03
C VAL A 143 0.64 -5.99 -0.47
N PHE A 144 0.46 -6.50 -1.69
CA PHE A 144 -0.85 -6.66 -2.31
C PHE A 144 -1.40 -8.04 -1.97
N LYS A 145 -2.61 -8.09 -1.41
CA LYS A 145 -3.29 -9.35 -1.06
C LYS A 145 -4.70 -9.35 -1.60
N CYS A 146 -5.19 -10.52 -1.98
CA CYS A 146 -6.55 -10.69 -2.48
C CYS A 146 -7.60 -10.21 -1.47
N PRO A 147 -8.45 -9.23 -1.82
CA PRO A 147 -9.48 -8.69 -0.94
C PRO A 147 -10.75 -9.56 -0.88
N TYR A 148 -10.86 -10.60 -1.72
CA TYR A 148 -12.07 -11.42 -1.84
C TYR A 148 -12.54 -11.99 -0.50
N VAL A 149 -13.84 -11.90 -0.29
CA VAL A 149 -14.58 -12.49 0.81
C VAL A 149 -15.71 -13.33 0.21
N SER A 150 -15.75 -14.62 0.52
CA SER A 150 -16.84 -15.48 0.09
C SER A 150 -18.17 -15.06 0.72
N PRO A 151 -19.32 -15.48 0.17
CA PRO A 151 -20.63 -15.29 0.81
C PRO A 151 -20.71 -15.89 2.22
N SER A 152 -19.89 -16.91 2.51
CA SER A 152 -19.74 -17.52 3.84
C SER A 152 -18.79 -16.77 4.78
N GLY A 153 -18.26 -15.60 4.36
CA GLY A 153 -17.37 -14.75 5.16
C GLY A 153 -15.89 -15.17 5.16
N LYS A 154 -15.51 -16.21 4.40
CA LYS A 154 -14.13 -16.68 4.33
C LYS A 154 -13.30 -15.75 3.43
N ARG A 155 -12.16 -15.28 3.93
CA ARG A 155 -11.26 -14.37 3.18
C ARG A 155 -10.18 -15.15 2.44
N CYS A 156 -9.85 -14.73 1.22
CA CYS A 156 -8.75 -15.34 0.45
C CYS A 156 -7.37 -14.93 0.98
N ARG A 157 -7.03 -13.63 0.95
CA ARG A 157 -5.74 -13.06 1.42
C ARG A 157 -4.47 -13.62 0.77
N LYS A 158 -4.55 -14.38 -0.33
CA LYS A 158 -3.37 -14.80 -1.09
C LYS A 158 -2.62 -13.56 -1.56
N GLU A 159 -1.31 -13.58 -1.43
CA GLU A 159 -0.44 -12.49 -1.84
C GLU A 159 -0.32 -12.46 -3.37
N TRP A 160 -0.32 -11.25 -3.93
CA TRP A 160 -0.13 -11.00 -5.35
C TRP A 160 1.23 -10.34 -5.56
N HIS A 161 1.98 -10.81 -6.54
CA HIS A 161 3.24 -10.19 -6.91
C HIS A 161 2.95 -8.82 -7.54
N TYR A 162 3.79 -7.82 -7.25
CA TYR A 162 3.60 -6.49 -7.82
C TYR A 162 3.67 -6.51 -9.36
N SER A 163 4.46 -7.42 -9.95
CA SER A 163 4.50 -7.63 -11.41
C SER A 163 3.13 -8.01 -11.98
N GLU A 164 2.38 -8.89 -11.32
CA GLU A 164 1.01 -9.26 -11.66
C GLU A 164 0.07 -8.04 -11.55
N VAL A 165 0.16 -7.30 -10.45
CA VAL A 165 -0.67 -6.11 -10.20
C VAL A 165 -0.40 -5.01 -11.24
N ARG A 166 0.88 -4.72 -11.51
CA ARG A 166 1.34 -3.69 -12.45
C ARG A 166 0.89 -3.97 -13.89
N ARG A 167 0.84 -5.25 -14.27
CA ARG A 167 0.40 -5.68 -15.61
C ARG A 167 -1.09 -5.46 -15.81
N ILE A 168 -1.91 -5.72 -14.80
CA ILE A 168 -3.38 -5.63 -14.93
C ILE A 168 -3.89 -4.22 -14.65
N ALA A 169 -3.32 -3.50 -13.68
CA ALA A 169 -3.78 -2.16 -13.28
C ALA A 169 -3.72 -1.15 -14.44
N VAL A 170 -4.75 -0.32 -14.54
CA VAL A 170 -4.81 0.85 -15.44
C VAL A 170 -3.95 1.95 -14.84
N LEU A 171 -2.66 1.95 -15.17
CA LEU A 171 -1.68 2.95 -14.72
C LEU A 171 -0.90 3.45 -15.94
N THR A 172 -0.75 4.76 -16.05
CA THR A 172 0.21 5.44 -16.94
C THR A 172 1.65 5.19 -16.48
N GLU A 173 2.64 5.46 -17.33
CA GLU A 173 4.06 5.29 -16.94
C GLU A 173 4.46 6.16 -15.73
N ASP A 174 3.88 7.35 -15.59
CA ASP A 174 4.16 8.22 -14.45
C ASP A 174 3.44 7.74 -13.18
N GLU A 175 2.21 7.23 -13.29
CA GLU A 175 1.51 6.59 -12.16
C GLU A 175 2.20 5.30 -11.72
N LYS A 176 2.78 4.51 -12.64
CA LYS A 176 3.61 3.34 -12.30
C LYS A 176 4.84 3.75 -11.50
N LYS A 177 5.55 4.80 -11.90
CA LYS A 177 6.69 5.34 -11.16
C LYS A 177 6.27 5.84 -9.77
N GLN A 178 5.11 6.50 -9.67
CA GLN A 178 4.56 6.94 -8.39
C GLN A 178 4.19 5.75 -7.49
N PHE A 179 3.55 4.71 -8.03
CA PHE A 179 3.27 3.46 -7.34
C PHE A 179 4.55 2.81 -6.81
N GLU A 180 5.58 2.67 -7.66
CA GLU A 180 6.87 2.08 -7.30
C GLU A 180 7.59 2.91 -6.23
N THR A 181 7.52 4.25 -6.34
CA THR A 181 8.05 5.19 -5.35
C THR A 181 7.31 5.02 -4.02
N GLN A 182 5.99 4.94 -4.02
CA GLN A 182 5.20 4.83 -2.80
C GLN A 182 5.32 3.44 -2.14
N ILE A 183 5.42 2.37 -2.94
CA ILE A 183 5.82 1.04 -2.46
C ILE A 183 7.18 1.14 -1.77
N SER A 184 8.16 1.79 -2.42
CA SER A 184 9.49 2.00 -1.86
C SER A 184 9.46 2.87 -0.61
N ASP A 185 8.69 3.95 -0.54
CA ASP A 185 8.60 4.83 0.62
C ASP A 185 7.92 4.14 1.79
N ASN A 186 6.80 3.44 1.55
CA ASN A 186 6.12 2.63 2.56
C ASN A 186 7.03 1.51 3.08
N TYR A 187 7.87 0.98 2.21
CA TYR A 187 8.90 0.02 2.55
C TYR A 187 10.07 0.65 3.34
N LEU A 188 10.53 1.83 2.94
CA LEU A 188 11.64 2.57 3.54
C LEU A 188 11.27 3.16 4.89
N LEU A 189 10.03 3.60 5.11
CA LEU A 189 9.54 3.99 6.44
C LEU A 189 9.76 2.84 7.44
N LYS A 190 9.56 1.58 7.01
CA LYS A 190 9.95 0.41 7.81
C LYS A 190 11.47 0.29 7.95
N GLY A 191 12.23 0.51 6.89
CA GLY A 191 13.71 0.49 6.92
C GLY A 191 14.38 1.60 7.73
N MET A 192 13.69 2.72 7.99
CA MET A 192 14.15 3.85 8.80
C MET A 192 13.78 3.69 10.29
N GLY A 193 13.26 2.54 10.70
CA GLY A 193 12.87 2.33 12.09
C GLY A 193 11.58 3.06 12.49
N ILE A 194 10.72 3.43 11.52
CA ILE A 194 9.39 4.00 11.78
C ILE A 194 8.28 2.96 11.51
N GLN A 195 7.32 2.83 12.43
CA GLN A 195 6.09 2.05 12.24
C GLN A 195 4.85 2.85 12.61
N GLU A 196 3.72 2.46 12.03
CA GLU A 196 2.43 2.99 12.42
C GLU A 196 1.93 2.30 13.71
N CYS A 197 1.50 3.10 14.69
CA CYS A 197 0.84 2.58 15.88
C CYS A 197 -0.49 1.90 15.52
N PRO A 198 -0.72 0.63 15.90
CA PRO A 198 -1.95 -0.08 15.55
C PRO A 198 -3.19 0.45 16.28
N LYS A 199 -3.03 1.29 17.31
CA LYS A 199 -4.13 1.93 18.04
C LYS A 199 -4.48 3.29 17.46
N CYS A 200 -3.54 4.24 17.44
CA CYS A 200 -3.82 5.64 17.07
C CYS A 200 -3.38 6.04 15.67
N ARG A 201 -2.74 5.15 14.90
CA ARG A 201 -2.23 5.43 13.55
C ARG A 201 -1.12 6.49 13.46
N SER A 202 -0.60 6.93 14.61
CA SER A 202 0.57 7.81 14.65
C SER A 202 1.83 7.05 14.31
N TYR A 203 2.73 7.70 13.57
CA TYR A 203 4.07 7.18 13.32
C TYR A 203 4.89 7.18 14.61
N CYS A 204 5.48 6.04 14.90
CA CYS A 204 6.31 5.77 16.06
C CYS A 204 7.69 5.32 15.58
N GLU A 205 8.72 6.00 16.04
CA GLU A 205 10.09 5.59 15.83
C GLU A 205 10.49 4.54 16.86
N ARG A 206 11.25 3.55 16.43
CA ARG A 206 11.79 2.50 17.27
C ARG A 206 13.14 2.93 17.83
N SER A 207 13.23 2.98 19.16
CA SER A 207 14.51 3.15 19.86
C SER A 207 15.32 1.85 19.80
N ASN A 208 16.60 1.93 19.43
CA ASN A 208 17.58 0.83 19.55
C ASN A 208 17.17 -0.53 18.94
N LYS A 209 16.32 -0.51 17.92
CA LYS A 209 15.91 -1.71 17.16
C LYS A 209 15.08 -2.72 17.97
N ASP A 210 14.53 -2.28 19.10
CA ASP A 210 13.68 -3.10 19.94
C ASP A 210 12.42 -3.58 19.22
N LYS A 211 12.13 -4.88 19.33
CA LYS A 211 10.89 -5.47 18.81
C LYS A 211 9.65 -4.87 19.46
N ARG A 212 9.80 -4.34 20.69
CA ARG A 212 8.75 -3.68 21.46
C ARG A 212 8.85 -2.17 21.25
N VAL A 213 7.83 -1.61 20.60
CA VAL A 213 7.76 -0.19 20.28
C VAL A 213 6.79 0.49 21.23
N VAL A 214 7.17 1.65 21.74
CA VAL A 214 6.29 2.52 22.55
C VAL A 214 5.62 3.52 21.62
N CYS A 215 4.30 3.65 21.70
CA CYS A 215 3.60 4.76 21.05
C CYS A 215 3.55 5.96 22.01
N PRO A 216 4.24 7.09 21.73
CA PRO A 216 4.23 8.24 22.63
C PRO A 216 2.84 8.88 22.75
N PHE A 217 2.06 8.87 21.67
CA PHE A 217 0.73 9.48 21.64
C PHE A 217 -0.31 8.68 22.45
N CYS A 218 -0.38 7.36 22.27
CA CYS A 218 -1.27 6.53 23.08
C CYS A 218 -0.84 6.55 24.55
N SER A 219 0.47 6.50 24.82
CA SER A 219 0.98 6.52 26.18
C SER A 219 0.61 7.81 26.92
N ALA A 220 0.69 8.96 26.23
CA ALA A 220 0.23 10.23 26.77
C ALA A 220 -1.29 10.32 26.93
N SER A 221 -2.06 9.80 25.96
CA SER A 221 -3.52 9.87 25.99
C SER A 221 -4.17 8.98 27.05
N ASP A 222 -3.60 7.80 27.31
CA ASP A 222 -4.18 6.81 28.23
C ASP A 222 -3.58 6.89 29.64
N GLY A 223 -2.48 7.64 29.82
CA GLY A 223 -1.72 7.68 31.08
C GLY A 223 -0.98 6.38 31.41
N VAL A 224 -0.92 5.43 30.48
CA VAL A 224 -0.26 4.13 30.61
C VAL A 224 0.51 3.83 29.34
N GLU A 225 1.72 3.29 29.44
CA GLU A 225 2.54 2.95 28.27
C GLU A 225 1.80 1.99 27.32
N TYR A 226 1.67 2.43 26.06
CA TYR A 226 1.14 1.60 24.99
C TYR A 226 2.28 0.99 24.19
N HIS A 227 2.44 -0.33 24.32
CA HIS A 227 3.42 -1.10 23.58
C HIS A 227 2.80 -1.92 22.45
N PHE A 228 3.51 -2.00 21.34
CA PHE A 228 3.16 -2.88 20.23
C PHE A 228 4.40 -3.55 19.63
N CYS A 229 4.19 -4.65 18.91
CA CYS A 229 5.25 -5.39 18.26
C CYS A 229 5.60 -4.77 16.90
N TRP A 230 6.89 -4.54 16.66
CA TRP A 230 7.45 -4.05 15.41
C TRP A 230 7.10 -4.92 14.19
N HIS A 231 7.07 -6.25 14.35
CA HIS A 231 6.88 -7.17 13.22
C HIS A 231 5.41 -7.45 12.92
N CYS A 232 4.61 -7.81 13.93
CA CYS A 232 3.20 -8.17 13.71
C CYS A 232 2.22 -6.99 13.82
N LEU A 233 2.69 -5.81 14.27
CA LEU A 233 1.89 -4.61 14.47
C LEU A 233 0.64 -4.86 15.32
N ARG A 234 0.74 -5.75 16.31
CA ARG A 234 -0.30 -5.97 17.33
C ARG A 234 0.18 -5.44 18.67
N LYS A 235 -0.78 -5.20 19.57
CA LYS A 235 -0.49 -4.88 20.98
C LYS A 235 0.47 -5.91 21.55
N TRP A 236 1.45 -5.45 22.32
CA TRP A 236 2.37 -6.32 23.03
C TRP A 236 1.62 -7.01 24.18
N VAL A 237 1.60 -8.34 24.18
CA VAL A 237 0.88 -9.15 25.18
C VAL A 237 1.82 -10.01 26.02
N GLY A 238 3.05 -10.25 25.55
CA GLY A 238 4.08 -11.00 26.28
C GLY A 238 4.64 -10.22 27.47
N GLY A 239 4.98 -10.94 28.56
CA GLY A 239 5.60 -10.33 29.75
C GLY A 239 7.09 -9.97 29.57
N GLY A 240 7.77 -10.50 28.55
CA GLY A 240 9.19 -10.25 28.28
C GLY A 240 9.45 -9.13 27.26
N ALA A 241 10.72 -8.80 27.03
CA ALA A 241 11.17 -7.82 26.03
C ALA A 241 11.44 -8.45 24.63
N GLU A 242 11.68 -9.76 24.59
CA GLU A 242 12.14 -10.49 23.40
C GLU A 242 11.01 -11.02 22.50
N GLN A 243 9.83 -11.27 23.08
CA GLN A 243 8.72 -11.93 22.42
C GLN A 243 7.41 -11.23 22.74
N CYS A 244 6.67 -10.87 21.69
CA CYS A 244 5.44 -10.12 21.84
C CYS A 244 4.25 -10.93 22.36
N GLY A 245 4.37 -12.26 22.41
CA GLY A 245 3.32 -13.18 22.89
C GLY A 245 2.12 -13.36 21.96
N ASN A 246 2.18 -12.86 20.72
CA ASN A 246 1.12 -13.08 19.73
C ASN A 246 1.36 -14.40 18.98
N ASP A 247 0.38 -15.30 18.96
CA ASP A 247 0.49 -16.66 18.40
C ASP A 247 0.95 -16.73 16.93
N ASP A 248 0.59 -15.71 16.13
CA ASP A 248 0.95 -15.63 14.70
C ASP A 248 2.28 -14.91 14.44
N CYS A 249 2.98 -14.44 15.48
CA CYS A 249 4.19 -13.64 15.31
C CYS A 249 5.44 -14.50 15.43
N SER A 250 6.14 -14.71 14.31
CA SER A 250 7.44 -15.39 14.29
C SER A 250 8.57 -14.60 15.00
N GLY A 251 8.31 -13.35 15.40
CA GLY A 251 9.28 -12.50 16.10
C GLY A 251 10.45 -12.02 15.23
N GLU A 252 10.34 -12.21 13.91
CA GLU A 252 11.34 -11.86 12.90
C GLU A 252 10.68 -11.12 11.74
N ASP A 253 11.49 -10.45 10.92
CA ASP A 253 11.01 -9.80 9.73
C ASP A 253 10.44 -10.82 8.73
N PRO A 254 9.19 -10.66 8.25
CA PRO A 254 8.58 -11.58 7.29
C PRO A 254 9.41 -11.82 6.02
N ARG A 255 10.22 -10.84 5.59
CA ARG A 255 11.12 -10.94 4.44
C ARG A 255 12.19 -12.02 4.62
N LEU A 256 12.66 -12.25 5.85
CA LEU A 256 13.64 -13.31 6.14
C LEU A 256 13.07 -14.70 5.89
N LYS A 257 11.78 -14.88 6.10
CA LYS A 257 11.10 -16.13 5.74
C LYS A 257 11.05 -16.30 4.22
N ILE A 258 10.68 -15.26 3.49
CA ILE A 258 10.67 -15.28 2.01
C ILE A 258 12.05 -15.64 1.46
N LEU A 259 13.12 -15.05 2.00
CA LEU A 259 14.49 -15.35 1.57
C LEU A 259 14.91 -16.80 1.85
N ARG A 260 14.49 -17.38 2.98
CA ARG A 260 14.77 -18.79 3.31
C ARG A 260 13.98 -19.77 2.45
N ASP A 261 12.72 -19.45 2.20
CA ASP A 261 11.76 -20.38 1.58
C ASP A 261 11.71 -20.23 0.05
N CYS A 262 12.38 -19.21 -0.53
CA CYS A 262 12.37 -18.98 -1.97
C CYS A 262 12.95 -20.15 -2.77
N GLU A 263 12.39 -20.37 -3.95
CA GLU A 263 12.83 -21.43 -4.86
C GLU A 263 14.28 -21.22 -5.29
N LYS A 264 14.97 -22.33 -5.57
CA LYS A 264 16.32 -22.28 -6.13
C LYS A 264 16.24 -22.50 -7.63
N LYS A 265 16.93 -21.64 -8.39
CA LYS A 265 16.98 -21.73 -9.84
C LYS A 265 18.39 -21.66 -10.38
N THR A 266 18.51 -21.89 -11.69
CA THR A 266 19.78 -21.78 -12.40
C THR A 266 19.94 -20.37 -12.94
N ILE A 267 21.03 -19.70 -12.55
CA ILE A 267 21.37 -18.35 -13.01
C ILE A 267 22.78 -18.41 -13.60
N VAL A 268 22.94 -18.01 -14.86
CA VAL A 268 24.27 -17.95 -15.51
C VAL A 268 25.03 -19.29 -15.38
N LYS A 269 24.37 -20.41 -15.71
CA LYS A 269 24.89 -21.78 -15.57
C LYS A 269 25.27 -22.21 -14.14
N VAL A 270 24.95 -21.41 -13.13
CA VAL A 270 25.12 -21.75 -11.71
C VAL A 270 23.80 -22.28 -11.18
N VAL A 271 23.78 -23.57 -10.82
CA VAL A 271 22.61 -24.27 -10.29
C VAL A 271 22.47 -24.01 -8.79
N GLY A 272 21.25 -23.81 -8.31
CA GLY A 272 20.95 -23.70 -6.88
C GLY A 272 20.96 -22.28 -6.32
N CYS A 273 20.91 -21.26 -7.18
CA CYS A 273 20.84 -19.87 -6.76
C CYS A 273 19.43 -19.56 -6.20
N PRO A 274 19.30 -18.90 -5.04
CA PRO A 274 18.02 -18.39 -4.56
C PRO A 274 17.35 -17.53 -5.64
N SER A 275 16.04 -17.69 -5.88
CA SER A 275 15.29 -16.88 -6.85
C SER A 275 15.04 -15.46 -6.36
N ILE A 276 15.07 -15.24 -5.04
CA ILE A 276 14.84 -13.96 -4.39
C ILE A 276 16.02 -13.62 -3.47
N ARG A 277 16.46 -12.37 -3.50
CA ARG A 277 17.45 -11.80 -2.57
C ARG A 277 17.06 -10.42 -2.09
N ALA A 278 17.60 -9.98 -0.96
CA ALA A 278 17.41 -8.60 -0.50
C ALA A 278 18.54 -7.69 -1.02
N CYS A 279 18.20 -6.45 -1.36
CA CYS A 279 19.17 -5.41 -1.68
C CYS A 279 20.12 -5.20 -0.49
N LEU A 280 21.43 -5.10 -0.77
CA LEU A 280 22.47 -4.94 0.25
C LEU A 280 22.43 -3.59 1.00
N LYS A 281 21.68 -2.61 0.49
CA LYS A 281 21.62 -1.26 1.06
C LYS A 281 20.25 -0.91 1.65
N CYS A 282 19.18 -1.10 0.89
CA CYS A 282 17.82 -0.79 1.35
C CYS A 282 17.02 -2.00 1.83
N GLY A 283 17.56 -3.20 1.63
CA GLY A 283 16.88 -4.43 2.01
C GLY A 283 15.72 -4.85 1.12
N MET A 284 15.35 -4.10 0.06
CA MET A 284 14.26 -4.44 -0.87
C MET A 284 14.41 -5.87 -1.42
N LEU A 285 13.33 -6.66 -1.40
CA LEU A 285 13.33 -7.98 -2.01
C LEU A 285 13.36 -7.83 -3.53
N ILE A 286 14.30 -8.55 -4.15
CA ILE A 286 14.59 -8.54 -5.58
C ILE A 286 14.44 -9.99 -6.03
N GLU A 287 13.45 -10.22 -6.89
CA GLU A 287 13.32 -11.46 -7.63
C GLU A 287 14.17 -11.37 -8.90
N HIS A 288 14.96 -12.40 -9.18
CA HIS A 288 15.76 -12.43 -10.39
C HIS A 288 14.87 -12.87 -11.55
N GLU A 289 14.67 -12.05 -12.58
CA GLU A 289 13.93 -12.44 -13.78
C GLU A 289 14.86 -13.06 -14.82
N GLU A 290 15.72 -12.26 -15.48
CA GLU A 290 16.51 -12.70 -16.64
C GLU A 290 18.04 -12.73 -16.45
N ALA A 291 18.71 -13.45 -17.37
CA ALA A 291 20.09 -13.93 -17.52
C ALA A 291 21.29 -13.14 -16.95
N CYS A 292 21.13 -11.94 -16.41
CA CYS A 292 22.21 -11.12 -15.89
C CYS A 292 22.35 -11.26 -14.36
N LYS A 293 23.53 -11.62 -13.87
CA LYS A 293 23.79 -11.65 -12.41
C LYS A 293 24.03 -10.28 -11.79
N HIS A 294 24.16 -9.22 -12.59
CA HIS A 294 24.53 -7.87 -12.15
C HIS A 294 23.30 -7.00 -11.97
N MET A 295 23.01 -6.62 -10.74
CA MET A 295 21.83 -5.87 -10.36
C MET A 295 22.18 -4.43 -10.04
N THR A 296 21.19 -3.56 -10.19
CA THR A 296 21.24 -2.16 -9.78
C THR A 296 19.99 -1.87 -8.97
N CYS A 297 20.16 -1.42 -7.73
CA CYS A 297 19.07 -0.97 -6.88
C CYS A 297 18.51 0.35 -7.44
N THR A 298 17.21 0.38 -7.71
CA THR A 298 16.51 1.57 -8.24
C THR A 298 16.49 2.73 -7.24
N THR A 299 16.42 2.43 -5.94
CA THR A 299 16.30 3.43 -4.88
C THR A 299 17.61 4.18 -4.57
N TYR A 300 18.75 3.48 -4.59
CA TYR A 300 20.04 4.04 -4.15
C TYR A 300 21.14 3.92 -5.20
N SER A 301 20.80 3.51 -6.43
CA SER A 301 21.74 3.20 -7.52
C SER A 301 22.86 2.23 -7.12
N GLN A 302 22.64 1.44 -6.06
CA GLN A 302 23.64 0.49 -5.57
C GLN A 302 23.72 -0.68 -6.53
N MET A 303 24.89 -0.86 -7.14
CA MET A 303 25.18 -2.01 -7.98
C MET A 303 25.75 -3.15 -7.14
N PHE A 304 25.30 -4.38 -7.39
CA PHE A 304 25.81 -5.59 -6.74
C PHE A 304 25.55 -6.85 -7.56
N CYS A 305 26.25 -7.93 -7.27
CA CYS A 305 26.01 -9.22 -7.91
C CYS A 305 24.94 -10.01 -7.16
N PHE A 306 23.91 -10.47 -7.87
CA PHE A 306 22.82 -11.28 -7.33
C PHE A 306 23.30 -12.66 -6.85
N ILE A 307 24.29 -13.27 -7.50
CA ILE A 307 24.75 -14.61 -7.11
C ILE A 307 25.62 -14.56 -5.85
N CYS A 308 26.65 -13.71 -5.87
CA CYS A 308 27.69 -13.68 -4.82
C CYS A 308 27.53 -12.56 -3.80
N LEU A 309 26.52 -11.70 -3.93
CA LEU A 309 26.23 -10.57 -3.03
C LEU A 309 27.40 -9.62 -2.79
N LYS A 310 28.36 -9.55 -3.72
CA LYS A 310 29.42 -8.53 -3.67
C LYS A 310 28.90 -7.19 -4.19
N PRO A 311 29.01 -6.11 -3.42
CA PRO A 311 28.70 -4.77 -3.91
C PRO A 311 29.74 -4.34 -4.95
N ALA A 312 29.32 -3.53 -5.92
CA ALA A 312 30.24 -2.85 -6.81
C ALA A 312 31.08 -1.83 -6.03
N GLN A 313 32.32 -1.64 -6.45
CA GLN A 313 33.22 -0.62 -5.92
C GLN A 313 33.63 0.30 -7.07
N ASN A 314 33.57 1.61 -6.86
CA ASN A 314 33.89 2.62 -7.88
C ASN A 314 33.16 2.39 -9.21
N GLY A 315 31.87 2.05 -9.16
CA GLY A 315 31.04 1.78 -10.34
C GLY A 315 31.32 0.45 -11.05
N SER A 316 32.25 -0.36 -10.54
CA SER A 316 32.68 -1.62 -11.16
C SER A 316 32.29 -2.83 -10.33
N TYR A 317 31.70 -3.84 -10.99
CA TYR A 317 31.35 -5.11 -10.35
C TYR A 317 32.61 -5.87 -9.90
N GLN A 318 32.56 -6.42 -8.69
CA GLN A 318 33.68 -7.11 -8.04
C GLN A 318 33.70 -8.62 -8.33
N CYS A 319 32.91 -9.05 -9.31
CA CYS A 319 32.95 -10.38 -9.89
C CYS A 319 33.06 -10.23 -11.40
N GLY A 320 33.48 -11.30 -12.10
CA GLY A 320 33.63 -11.29 -13.57
C GLY A 320 32.37 -10.84 -14.30
N SER A 321 32.40 -10.87 -15.64
CA SER A 321 31.31 -10.40 -16.53
C SER A 321 29.90 -10.84 -16.12
N TYR A 322 28.89 -10.10 -16.58
CA TYR A 322 27.47 -10.34 -16.28
C TYR A 322 26.96 -11.77 -16.55
N ASN A 323 27.64 -12.49 -17.45
CA ASN A 323 27.36 -13.87 -17.87
C ASN A 323 28.40 -14.91 -17.43
N SER A 324 29.32 -14.55 -16.53
CA SER A 324 30.28 -15.49 -15.95
C SER A 324 29.74 -16.10 -14.65
N PRO A 325 30.03 -17.38 -14.34
CA PRO A 325 29.60 -18.02 -13.11
C PRO A 325 30.21 -17.34 -11.87
N CYS A 326 29.51 -17.46 -10.75
CA CYS A 326 29.93 -16.94 -9.44
C CYS A 326 29.72 -17.99 -8.36
N LYS A 327 30.51 -17.92 -7.28
CA LYS A 327 30.19 -18.64 -6.05
C LYS A 327 28.90 -18.08 -5.45
N ILE A 328 27.94 -18.95 -5.17
CA ILE A 328 26.66 -18.59 -4.54
C ILE A 328 26.94 -18.12 -3.12
N ALA A 329 26.45 -16.93 -2.77
CA ALA A 329 26.47 -16.44 -1.40
C ALA A 329 25.36 -17.08 -0.57
N ASP A 330 25.56 -17.17 0.73
CA ASP A 330 24.53 -17.66 1.66
C ASP A 330 23.24 -16.82 1.55
N VAL A 331 22.12 -17.43 1.95
CA VAL A 331 20.85 -16.72 2.10
C VAL A 331 21.03 -15.65 3.18
N GLN A 332 20.53 -14.44 2.91
CA GLN A 332 20.67 -13.31 3.82
C GLN A 332 19.88 -13.57 5.10
N LYS A 333 20.58 -13.49 6.24
CA LYS A 333 20.01 -13.67 7.59
C LYS A 333 19.58 -12.36 8.24
N THR A 334 19.92 -11.24 7.63
CA THR A 334 19.60 -9.89 8.08
C THR A 334 19.18 -9.04 6.88
N ILE A 335 18.33 -8.06 7.15
CA ILE A 335 17.93 -7.05 6.16
C ILE A 335 18.55 -5.70 6.56
N PRO A 336 19.23 -4.99 5.64
CA PRO A 336 19.69 -3.63 5.89
C PRO A 336 18.56 -2.73 6.42
N GLY A 337 18.83 -1.98 7.50
CA GLY A 337 17.83 -1.18 8.22
C GLY A 337 17.21 -1.89 9.45
N ASP A 338 17.31 -3.21 9.55
CA ASP A 338 16.86 -3.97 10.73
C ASP A 338 17.97 -4.21 11.77
N ASN A 339 19.23 -3.97 11.39
CA ASN A 339 20.44 -4.25 12.17
C ASN A 339 20.99 -3.06 12.92
#